data_AF-A0A7W0JXC6-F1
#
_entry.id   AF-A0A7W0JXC6-F1
#
_cell.length_a   1.000
_cell.length_b   1.000
_cell.length_c   1.000
_cell.angle_alpha   90.00
_cell.angle_beta   90.00
_cell.angle_gamma   90.00
#
_symmetry.space_group_name_H-M   'P 1'
#
loop_
_entity.id
_entity.type
_entity.pdbx_description
1 polymer ?
#
loop_
_entity_poly.entity_id
_entity_poly.type
_entity_poly.pdbx_seq_one_letter_code
_entity_poly.pdbx_strand_id
1 'polypeptide(L)' 'LVALDEVLEQLEPRQRQVVELRFFGGLEEKDIAEALDVSERTVRRDWVKARAWLYRALYPQQTS' A
#
# COMPACT_ATOMS: atom_id res chain seq x y z
N LEU A 1 1.34 9.12 -17.29
CA LEU A 1 1.32 8.79 -15.85
C LEU A 1 0.14 7.87 -15.48
N VAL A 2 -0.56 7.23 -16.44
CA VAL A 2 -1.82 6.48 -16.20
C VAL A 2 -1.61 5.08 -15.58
N ALA A 3 -0.39 4.53 -15.62
CA ALA A 3 -0.17 3.12 -15.24
C ALA A 3 -0.14 2.81 -13.73
N LEU A 4 0.06 3.80 -12.85
CA LEU A 4 0.16 3.53 -11.41
C LEU A 4 -1.22 3.43 -10.74
N ASP A 5 -2.16 4.31 -11.12
CA ASP A 5 -3.54 4.27 -10.63
C ASP A 5 -4.22 2.93 -10.94
N GLU A 6 -4.12 2.45 -12.18
CA GLU A 6 -4.67 1.15 -12.60
C GLU A 6 -4.08 -0.03 -11.81
N VAL A 7 -2.82 0.07 -11.40
CA VAL A 7 -2.15 -0.94 -10.58
C VAL A 7 -2.63 -0.87 -9.13
N LEU A 8 -2.79 0.34 -8.57
CA LEU A 8 -3.30 0.54 -7.21
C LEU A 8 -4.77 0.10 -7.07
N GLU A 9 -5.56 0.18 -8.14
CA GLU A 9 -6.95 -0.31 -8.17
C GLU A 9 -7.07 -1.81 -7.91
N GLN A 10 -6.02 -2.60 -8.15
CA GLN A 10 -6.03 -4.04 -7.89
C GLN A 10 -5.64 -4.42 -6.46
N LEU A 11 -5.20 -3.46 -5.63
CA LEU A 11 -5.00 -3.68 -4.20
C LEU A 11 -6.33 -3.76 -3.46
N GLU A 12 -6.33 -4.54 -2.38
CA GLU A 12 -7.40 -4.50 -1.38
C GLU A 12 -7.62 -3.06 -0.89
N PRO A 13 -8.88 -2.62 -0.67
CA PRO A 13 -9.18 -1.21 -0.38
C PRO A 13 -8.34 -0.61 0.75
N ARG A 14 -8.19 -1.32 1.87
CA ARG A 14 -7.39 -0.83 3.00
C ARG A 14 -5.89 -0.79 2.71
N GLN A 15 -5.38 -1.71 1.88
CA GLN A 15 -3.97 -1.70 1.45
C GLN A 15 -3.69 -0.50 0.56
N ARG A 16 -4.61 -0.17 -0.35
CA ARG A 16 -4.54 1.04 -1.18
C ARG A 16 -4.52 2.30 -0.33
N GLN A 17 -5.45 2.45 0.62
CA GLN A 17 -5.49 3.60 1.53
C GLN A 17 -4.19 3.75 2.34
N VAL A 18 -3.63 2.64 2.84
CA VAL A 18 -2.34 2.67 3.55
C VAL A 18 -1.21 3.13 2.61
N VAL A 19 -1.21 2.70 1.34
CA VAL A 19 -0.24 3.16 0.34
C VAL A 19 -0.39 4.65 0.06
N GLU A 20 -1.61 5.13 -0.13
CA GLU A 20 -1.90 6.53 -0.42
C GLU A 20 -1.47 7.45 0.73
N LEU A 21 -1.91 7.14 1.96
CA LEU A 21 -1.59 7.95 3.13
C LEU A 21 -0.08 7.97 3.43
N ARG A 22 0.62 6.86 3.19
CA ARG A 22 2.06 6.76 3.49
C ARG A 22 2.94 7.35 2.40
N PHE A 23 2.66 7.07 1.12
CA PHE A 23 3.50 7.56 0.00
C PHE A 23 3.10 8.96 -0.47
N PHE A 24 1.81 9.26 -0.57
CA PHE A 24 1.34 10.57 -1.04
C PHE A 24 1.06 11.53 0.11
N GLY A 25 0.53 11.03 1.22
CA GLY A 25 0.26 11.84 2.42
C GLY A 25 1.47 12.06 3.32
N GLY A 26 2.49 11.20 3.25
CA GLY A 26 3.66 11.26 4.14
C GLY A 26 3.38 10.90 5.60
N LEU A 27 2.26 10.23 5.89
CA LEU A 27 1.85 9.91 7.26
C LEU A 27 2.68 8.77 7.87
N GLU A 28 2.89 8.84 9.19
CA GLU A 28 3.46 7.73 9.96
C GLU A 28 2.41 6.64 10.25
N GLU A 29 2.87 5.46 10.69
CA GLU A 29 1.96 4.31 10.90
C GLU A 29 0.90 4.57 11.97
N LYS A 30 1.24 5.35 12.99
CA LYS A 30 0.31 5.78 14.06
C LYS A 30 -0.81 6.66 13.50
N ASP A 31 -0.48 7.62 12.64
CA ASP A 31 -1.44 8.58 12.11
C ASP A 31 -2.39 7.87 11.12
N ILE A 32 -1.85 6.91 10.36
CA ILE A 32 -2.64 6.04 9.49
C ILE A 32 -3.55 5.11 10.29
N ALA A 33 -3.05 4.57 11.42
CA ALA A 33 -3.81 3.71 12.30
C ALA A 33 -5.03 4.46 12.89
N GLU A 34 -4.83 5.69 13.34
CA GLU A 34 -5.89 6.58 13.80
C GLU A 34 -6.86 6.94 12.66
N ALA A 35 -6.36 7.32 11.49
CA ALA A 35 -7.19 7.71 10.35
C ALA A 35 -8.07 6.56 9.81
N LEU A 36 -7.61 5.31 9.91
CA LEU A 36 -8.31 4.14 9.41
C LEU A 36 -9.03 3.33 10.50
N ASP A 37 -8.99 3.80 11.76
CA ASP A 37 -9.56 3.13 12.94
C ASP A 37 -9.09 1.65 13.06
N VAL A 38 -7.78 1.44 12.97
CA VAL A 38 -7.14 0.12 13.13
C VAL A 38 -5.88 0.22 13.98
N SER A 39 -5.34 -0.92 14.43
CA SER A 39 -4.04 -0.91 15.12
C SER A 39 -2.87 -0.62 14.18
N GLU A 40 -1.79 0.00 14.68
CA GLU A 40 -0.51 0.14 13.95
C GLU A 40 -0.01 -1.19 13.38
N ARG A 41 -0.20 -2.29 14.12
CA ARG A 41 0.15 -3.64 13.67
C ARG A 41 -0.61 -4.04 12.41
N THR A 42 -1.89 -3.65 12.31
CA THR A 42 -2.71 -3.86 11.11
C THR A 42 -2.16 -3.04 9.94
N VAL A 43 -1.84 -1.76 10.18
CA VAL A 43 -1.22 -0.87 9.17
C VAL A 43 0.08 -1.47 8.64
N ARG A 44 1.01 -1.87 9.52
CA ARG A 44 2.27 -2.55 9.15
C ARG A 44 2.03 -3.77 8.28
N ARG A 45 1.08 -4.63 8.67
CA ARG A 45 0.78 -5.86 7.92
C ARG A 45 0.24 -5.55 6.54
N ASP A 46 -0.68 -4.61 6.44
CA ASP A 46 -1.32 -4.25 5.17
C ASP A 46 -0.33 -3.50 4.26
N TRP A 47 0.57 -2.69 4.83
CA TRP A 47 1.69 -2.07 4.12
C TRP A 47 2.65 -3.11 3.52
N VAL A 48 3.07 -4.10 4.31
CA VAL A 48 3.96 -5.18 3.82
C VAL A 48 3.31 -5.93 2.66
N LYS A 49 2.01 -6.26 2.78
CA LYS A 49 1.25 -6.93 1.71
C LYS A 49 1.16 -6.05 0.46
N ALA A 50 0.81 -4.78 0.63
CA ALA A 50 0.69 -3.83 -0.47
C ALA A 50 2.02 -3.69 -1.23
N ARG A 51 3.13 -3.52 -0.51
CA ARG A 51 4.48 -3.43 -1.11
C ARG A 51 4.87 -4.70 -1.87
N ALA A 52 4.65 -5.88 -1.27
CA ALA A 52 4.96 -7.15 -1.93
C ALA A 52 4.15 -7.35 -3.21
N TRP A 53 2.86 -7.01 -3.16
CA TRP A 53 1.98 -7.06 -4.32
C TRP A 53 2.41 -6.06 -5.40
N LEU A 54 2.67 -4.80 -5.03
CA LEU A 54 3.12 -3.75 -5.95
C LEU A 54 4.45 -4.11 -6.62
N TYR A 55 5.38 -4.68 -5.86
CA TYR A 55 6.65 -5.14 -6.42
C TYR A 55 6.43 -6.19 -7.51
N ARG A 56 5.55 -7.17 -7.27
CA ARG A 56 5.21 -8.20 -8.27
C ARG A 56 4.51 -7.60 -9.49
N ALA A 57 3.61 -6.64 -9.29
CA ALA A 57 2.86 -6.01 -10.37
C ALA A 57 3.74 -5.11 -11.25
N LEU A 58 4.67 -4.38 -10.65
CA LEU A 58 5.55 -3.44 -11.35
C LEU A 58 6.80 -4.11 -11.96
N TYR A 59 7.21 -5.26 -11.45
CA TYR A 59 8.38 -5.99 -11.93
C TYR A 59 8.04 -7.46 -12.28
N PRO A 60 7.31 -7.72 -13.39
CA PRO A 60 6.79 -9.06 -13.68
C PRO A 60 7.86 -10.12 -14.05
N GLN A 61 9.13 -9.75 -14.26
CA GLN A 61 10.14 -10.65 -14.84
C GLN A 61 11.56 -10.54 -14.24
N GLN A 62 11.70 -10.72 -12.93
CA GLN A 62 12.99 -11.10 -12.33
C GLN A 62 12.95 -12.57 -11.89
N THR A 63 12.68 -13.47 -12.83
CA THR A 63 13.04 -14.88 -12.68
C THR A 63 14.24 -15.09 -13.59
N SER A 64 15.43 -15.09 -13.00
CA SER A 64 16.62 -15.65 -13.63
C SER A 64 16.78 -17.11 -13.21
#